data_AF-A0A7V8U3H4-F1
#
_entry.id   AF-A0A7V8U3H4-F1
#
_cell.length_a   1.000
_cell.length_b   1.000
_cell.length_c   1.000
_cell.angle_alpha   90.00
_cell.angle_beta   90.00
_cell.angle_gamma   90.00
#
_symmetry.space_group_name_H-M   'P 1'
#
loop_
_entity.id
_entity.type
_entity.pdbx_description
1 polymer ?
#
loop_
_entity_poly.entity_id
_entity_poly.type
_entity_poly.pdbx_seq_one_letter_code
_entity_poly.pdbx_strand_id
1 'polypeptide(L)'
;MLLASAQLAAPLATAADAVKPEPLVIQEQGSFAVGGTSTAAPGTFDPLKPLDSAGQTYHGDHAFAFYQVPANPRQYPIVMWHGAGQFSKTWETTPDGREGFQNIFLRRGFSTYLVDQPRRGGAGRSMAETTVKPTADEQLWFNQFRVGIWPNYFDGVQFSRDPEALNQYFRAMTPNTGPFDMDVVSNAVAKLFEKIGPGILFTHSQGGGPGWLTAIKSDKVKAIVAFEPGSSFVFPAGEVPADMPSAFDTLKGVPVPMDDFVKLTKIPIVIYYGDNIPDQPTTMPAQDSWRVRLAMARLWRDAVNKHGGDVTVVHLPEIGIRGNTHFPFSDLNNVEIADLVSTFLREKKLD
;
A
#
# COMPACT_ATOMS: atom_id res chain seq x y z
N MET A 1 -39.85 -65.45 8.59
CA MET A 1 -38.97 -64.54 7.84
C MET A 1 -39.80 -63.38 7.31
N LEU A 2 -39.76 -62.23 7.98
CA LEU A 2 -40.10 -60.93 7.37
C LEU A 2 -39.14 -59.92 7.99
N LEU A 3 -38.18 -59.46 7.19
CA LEU A 3 -37.21 -58.43 7.54
C LEU A 3 -37.90 -57.06 7.34
N ALA A 4 -38.01 -56.29 8.41
CA ALA A 4 -38.40 -54.88 8.35
C ALA A 4 -37.15 -54.03 8.13
N SER A 5 -36.98 -53.51 6.92
CA SER A 5 -35.94 -52.53 6.57
C SER A 5 -36.40 -51.13 6.94
N ALA A 6 -35.87 -50.58 8.03
CA ALA A 6 -36.00 -49.17 8.37
C ALA A 6 -34.88 -48.38 7.67
N GLN A 7 -35.24 -47.61 6.64
CA GLN A 7 -34.35 -46.63 6.03
C GLN A 7 -34.35 -45.35 6.88
N LEU A 8 -33.25 -45.09 7.57
CA LEU A 8 -32.94 -43.80 8.16
C LEU A 8 -32.50 -42.84 7.04
N ALA A 9 -33.38 -41.92 6.66
CA ALA A 9 -33.02 -40.80 5.81
C ALA A 9 -32.22 -39.78 6.64
N ALA A 10 -30.93 -39.65 6.35
CA ALA A 10 -30.11 -38.56 6.89
C ALA A 10 -30.54 -37.24 6.23
N PRO A 11 -30.65 -36.12 6.97
CA PRO A 11 -30.91 -34.83 6.36
C PRO A 11 -29.66 -34.38 5.60
N LEU A 12 -29.80 -34.18 4.30
CA LEU A 12 -28.84 -33.45 3.48
C LEU A 12 -28.74 -32.03 4.05
N ALA A 13 -27.62 -31.72 4.70
CA ALA A 13 -27.24 -30.35 5.01
C ALA A 13 -27.01 -29.63 3.67
N THR A 14 -27.95 -28.80 3.27
CA THR A 14 -27.74 -27.85 2.17
C THR A 14 -26.63 -26.90 2.59
N ALA A 15 -25.50 -26.93 1.88
CA ALA A 15 -24.49 -25.90 1.98
C ALA A 15 -25.19 -24.54 1.83
N ALA A 16 -25.09 -23.69 2.85
CA ALA A 16 -25.60 -22.33 2.76
C ALA A 16 -24.85 -21.65 1.60
N ASP A 17 -25.58 -21.35 0.52
CA ASP A 17 -25.10 -20.47 -0.53
C ASP A 17 -24.68 -19.16 0.14
N ALA A 18 -23.38 -18.92 0.24
CA ALA A 18 -22.86 -17.63 0.65
C ALA A 18 -23.47 -16.59 -0.29
N VAL A 19 -24.25 -15.65 0.26
CA VAL A 19 -24.91 -14.60 -0.50
C VAL A 19 -23.85 -13.90 -1.35
N LYS A 20 -23.91 -14.11 -2.67
CA LYS A 20 -22.99 -13.44 -3.60
C LYS A 20 -23.21 -11.94 -3.45
N PRO A 21 -22.14 -11.14 -3.30
CA PRO A 21 -22.28 -9.70 -3.22
C PRO A 21 -22.95 -9.17 -4.49
N GLU A 22 -23.75 -8.11 -4.35
CA GLU A 22 -24.41 -7.47 -5.48
C GLU A 22 -23.39 -7.07 -6.57
N PRO A 23 -23.79 -7.00 -7.85
CA PRO A 23 -22.91 -6.53 -8.90
C PRO A 23 -22.35 -5.12 -8.63
N LEU A 24 -21.10 -4.88 -9.00
CA LEU A 24 -20.51 -3.54 -9.01
C LEU A 24 -20.92 -2.80 -10.29
N VAL A 25 -21.67 -1.71 -10.15
CA VAL A 25 -22.04 -0.84 -11.28
C VAL A 25 -20.98 0.24 -11.45
N ILE A 26 -20.26 0.19 -12.58
CA ILE A 26 -19.13 1.05 -12.90
C ILE A 26 -19.55 2.05 -13.98
N GLN A 27 -19.43 3.34 -13.67
CA GLN A 27 -19.71 4.42 -14.61
C GLN A 27 -18.59 4.60 -15.64
N GLU A 28 -17.34 4.48 -15.19
CA GLU A 28 -16.15 4.62 -16.02
C GLU A 28 -15.02 3.78 -15.43
N GLN A 29 -14.21 3.17 -16.29
CA GLN A 29 -12.96 2.55 -15.89
C GLN A 29 -11.93 2.64 -17.02
N GLY A 30 -10.66 2.64 -16.65
CA GLY A 30 -9.58 2.66 -17.62
C GLY A 30 -8.22 2.72 -16.96
N SER A 31 -7.21 3.04 -17.74
CA SER A 31 -5.85 3.18 -17.24
C SER A 31 -5.06 4.22 -18.03
N PHE A 32 -4.04 4.78 -17.41
CA PHE A 32 -3.12 5.71 -18.07
C PHE A 32 -1.75 5.74 -17.38
N ALA A 33 -0.73 6.13 -18.13
CA ALA A 33 0.57 6.54 -17.58
C ALA A 33 0.53 8.02 -17.15
N VAL A 34 1.28 8.39 -16.12
CA VAL A 34 1.35 9.77 -15.63
C VAL A 34 2.73 10.11 -15.06
N GLY A 35 3.19 11.34 -15.29
CA GLY A 35 4.55 11.77 -14.95
C GLY A 35 5.59 11.16 -15.89
N GLY A 36 6.78 10.89 -15.36
CA GLY A 36 7.92 10.38 -16.12
C GLY A 36 8.68 11.46 -16.88
N THR A 37 9.71 11.02 -17.60
CA THR A 37 10.56 11.88 -18.43
C THR A 37 10.78 11.24 -19.79
N SER A 38 11.37 12.01 -20.71
CA SER A 38 11.71 11.54 -22.05
C SER A 38 13.09 12.03 -22.48
N THR A 39 13.79 11.21 -23.25
CA THR A 39 15.03 11.59 -23.95
C THR A 39 14.85 11.38 -25.46
N ALA A 40 15.70 12.05 -26.25
CA ALA A 40 15.79 11.86 -27.69
C ALA A 40 17.25 11.58 -28.06
N ALA A 41 17.48 10.56 -28.89
CA ALA A 41 18.78 10.31 -29.47
C ALA A 41 19.09 11.40 -30.52
N PRO A 42 20.35 11.85 -30.66
CA PRO A 42 20.73 12.79 -31.71
C PRO A 42 20.40 12.28 -33.12
N GLY A 43 20.19 13.20 -34.07
CA GLY A 43 19.92 12.88 -35.48
C GLY A 43 18.44 12.92 -35.85
N THR A 44 18.09 12.31 -36.99
CA THR A 44 16.72 12.28 -37.55
C THR A 44 16.29 10.83 -37.75
N PHE A 45 15.07 10.51 -37.34
CA PHE A 45 14.50 9.18 -37.54
C PHE A 45 14.29 8.89 -39.03
N ASP A 46 14.88 7.79 -39.49
CA ASP A 46 14.66 7.25 -40.83
C ASP A 46 13.70 6.04 -40.73
N PRO A 47 12.45 6.15 -41.23
CA PRO A 47 11.49 5.05 -41.15
C PRO A 47 11.92 3.80 -41.94
N LEU A 48 12.91 3.90 -42.84
CA LEU A 48 13.49 2.76 -43.54
C LEU A 48 14.61 2.06 -42.74
N LYS A 49 15.08 2.67 -41.64
CA LYS A 49 16.09 2.11 -40.72
C LYS A 49 15.58 2.13 -39.27
N PRO A 50 14.48 1.44 -38.95
CA PRO A 50 13.83 1.54 -37.64
C PRO A 50 14.66 0.98 -36.47
N LEU A 51 15.73 0.24 -36.75
CA LEU A 51 16.68 -0.26 -35.74
C LEU A 51 17.80 0.75 -35.42
N ASP A 52 17.95 1.82 -36.19
CA ASP A 52 18.87 2.91 -35.89
C ASP A 52 18.26 3.78 -34.76
N SER A 53 19.07 4.11 -33.78
CA SER A 53 18.64 4.97 -32.66
C SER A 53 18.44 6.43 -33.08
N ALA A 54 19.03 6.89 -34.19
CA ALA A 54 19.04 8.30 -34.56
C ALA A 54 17.64 8.93 -34.58
N GLY A 55 17.48 10.05 -33.87
CA GLY A 55 16.21 10.78 -33.76
C GLY A 55 15.06 10.05 -33.02
N GLN A 56 15.28 8.83 -32.52
CA GLN A 56 14.26 8.12 -31.73
C GLN A 56 14.12 8.73 -30.33
N THR A 57 12.91 8.64 -29.78
CA THR A 57 12.62 9.08 -28.41
C THR A 57 12.39 7.90 -27.48
N TYR A 58 12.71 8.10 -26.20
CA TYR A 58 12.48 7.13 -25.15
C TYR A 58 11.74 7.82 -23.99
N HIS A 59 10.57 7.28 -23.62
CA HIS A 59 9.79 7.76 -22.48
C HIS A 59 9.85 6.71 -21.37
N GLY A 60 10.07 7.13 -20.13
CA GLY A 60 10.20 6.22 -18.98
C GLY A 60 9.95 6.92 -17.65
N ASP A 61 10.07 6.16 -16.55
CA ASP A 61 9.87 6.63 -15.17
C ASP A 61 8.49 7.25 -14.87
N HIS A 62 7.48 6.91 -15.66
CA HIS A 62 6.08 7.25 -15.36
C HIS A 62 5.52 6.33 -14.27
N ALA A 63 4.51 6.79 -13.55
CA ALA A 63 3.60 5.89 -12.83
C ALA A 63 2.55 5.34 -13.80
N PHE A 64 1.99 4.17 -13.50
CA PHE A 64 0.81 3.62 -14.15
C PHE A 64 -0.35 3.66 -13.15
N ALA A 65 -1.52 4.10 -13.61
CA ALA A 65 -2.73 4.11 -12.80
C ALA A 65 -3.86 3.37 -13.53
N PHE A 66 -4.47 2.40 -12.85
CA PHE A 66 -5.78 1.85 -13.23
C PHE A 66 -6.84 2.48 -12.34
N TYR A 67 -7.98 2.87 -12.91
CA TYR A 67 -9.04 3.54 -12.18
C TYR A 67 -10.42 2.98 -12.48
N GLN A 68 -11.31 3.11 -11.48
CA GLN A 68 -12.73 2.81 -11.58
C GLN A 68 -13.53 3.91 -10.88
N VAL A 69 -14.62 4.34 -11.52
CA VAL A 69 -15.56 5.34 -11.02
C VAL A 69 -16.92 4.65 -10.84
N PRO A 70 -17.49 4.62 -9.63
CA PRO A 70 -18.82 4.05 -9.41
C PRO A 70 -19.92 4.97 -9.96
N ALA A 71 -21.15 4.47 -10.09
CA ALA A 71 -22.29 5.23 -10.61
C ALA A 71 -22.56 6.57 -9.87
N ASN A 72 -22.40 6.57 -8.55
CA ASN A 72 -22.60 7.73 -7.68
C ASN A 72 -21.33 7.97 -6.87
N PRO A 73 -20.27 8.57 -7.46
CA PRO A 73 -19.00 8.72 -6.79
C PRO A 73 -19.07 9.78 -5.69
N ARG A 74 -18.40 9.50 -4.57
CA ARG A 74 -18.06 10.48 -3.54
C ARG A 74 -17.12 11.53 -4.11
N GLN A 75 -17.05 12.68 -3.45
CA GLN A 75 -16.33 13.85 -3.95
C GLN A 75 -14.82 13.59 -4.18
N TYR A 76 -14.18 12.86 -3.26
CA TYR A 76 -12.74 12.63 -3.30
C TYR A 76 -12.41 11.18 -3.71
N PRO A 77 -11.66 10.94 -4.80
CA PRO A 77 -11.16 9.62 -5.12
C PRO A 77 -10.11 9.15 -4.10
N ILE A 78 -9.96 7.83 -4.00
CA ILE A 78 -8.89 7.19 -3.21
C ILE A 78 -7.80 6.71 -4.18
N VAL A 79 -6.58 7.22 -3.98
CA VAL A 79 -5.36 6.78 -4.67
C VAL A 79 -4.62 5.79 -3.78
N MET A 80 -4.42 4.55 -4.21
CA MET A 80 -3.81 3.49 -3.42
C MET A 80 -2.42 3.14 -3.94
N TRP A 81 -1.42 3.31 -3.08
CA TRP A 81 0.00 3.19 -3.43
C TRP A 81 0.71 2.14 -2.57
N HIS A 82 1.15 1.07 -3.23
CA HIS A 82 1.83 -0.09 -2.65
C HIS A 82 3.23 0.20 -2.05
N GLY A 83 3.80 -0.80 -1.38
CA GLY A 83 5.14 -0.78 -0.79
C GLY A 83 6.27 -1.39 -1.66
N ALA A 84 7.39 -1.72 -1.01
CA ALA A 84 8.57 -2.32 -1.65
C ALA A 84 8.27 -3.77 -2.11
N GLY A 85 8.81 -4.16 -3.26
CA GLY A 85 8.63 -5.52 -3.81
C GLY A 85 7.19 -5.88 -4.21
N GLN A 86 6.24 -4.94 -4.11
CA GLN A 86 4.83 -5.11 -4.40
C GLN A 86 4.41 -4.23 -5.60
N PHE A 87 3.17 -4.38 -6.04
CA PHE A 87 2.53 -3.51 -7.03
C PHE A 87 1.02 -3.37 -6.72
N SER A 88 0.22 -2.82 -7.62
CA SER A 88 -1.24 -2.61 -7.47
C SER A 88 -2.00 -3.80 -6.88
N LYS A 89 -1.58 -5.04 -7.16
CA LYS A 89 -2.09 -6.29 -6.58
C LYS A 89 -2.21 -6.29 -5.04
N THR A 90 -1.44 -5.44 -4.37
CA THR A 90 -1.56 -5.10 -2.93
C THR A 90 -3.00 -4.81 -2.51
N TRP A 91 -3.76 -4.11 -3.34
CA TRP A 91 -5.09 -3.57 -3.02
C TRP A 91 -6.25 -4.30 -3.70
N GLU A 92 -5.93 -5.19 -4.65
CA GLU A 92 -6.87 -6.00 -5.40
C GLU A 92 -7.31 -7.23 -4.57
N THR A 93 -7.86 -8.27 -5.19
CA THR A 93 -8.24 -9.54 -4.56
C THR A 93 -7.19 -10.01 -3.55
N THR A 94 -7.59 -10.46 -2.35
CA THR A 94 -6.67 -10.96 -1.33
C THR A 94 -5.98 -12.26 -1.78
N PRO A 95 -4.87 -12.68 -1.14
CA PRO A 95 -4.18 -13.92 -1.52
C PRO A 95 -5.06 -15.17 -1.45
N ASP A 96 -6.05 -15.16 -0.55
CA ASP A 96 -7.06 -16.23 -0.38
C ASP A 96 -8.35 -16.00 -1.19
N GLY A 97 -8.38 -15.03 -2.10
CA GLY A 97 -9.47 -14.88 -3.08
C GLY A 97 -10.65 -13.98 -2.66
N ARG A 98 -10.60 -13.32 -1.50
CA ARG A 98 -11.62 -12.36 -1.06
C ARG A 98 -11.44 -11.01 -1.75
N GLU A 99 -12.42 -10.12 -1.60
CA GLU A 99 -12.29 -8.74 -2.06
C GLU A 99 -11.23 -7.97 -1.26
N GLY A 100 -10.37 -7.24 -1.96
CA GLY A 100 -9.49 -6.25 -1.36
C GLY A 100 -10.06 -4.84 -1.39
N PHE A 101 -9.24 -3.88 -0.98
CA PHE A 101 -9.63 -2.48 -0.80
C PHE A 101 -10.11 -1.81 -2.09
N GLN A 102 -9.61 -2.21 -3.26
CA GLN A 102 -10.13 -1.73 -4.54
C GLN A 102 -11.66 -1.92 -4.62
N ASN A 103 -12.13 -3.16 -4.48
CA ASN A 103 -13.55 -3.47 -4.57
C ASN A 103 -14.32 -2.93 -3.37
N ILE A 104 -13.77 -3.08 -2.15
CA ILE A 104 -14.44 -2.64 -0.92
C ILE A 104 -14.72 -1.13 -0.97
N PHE A 105 -13.76 -0.29 -1.37
CA PHE A 105 -13.97 1.15 -1.43
C PHE A 105 -14.77 1.60 -2.66
N LEU A 106 -14.67 0.87 -3.78
CA LEU A 106 -15.55 1.10 -4.93
C LEU A 106 -17.02 0.84 -4.57
N ARG A 107 -17.31 -0.24 -3.84
CA ARG A 107 -18.65 -0.54 -3.28
C ARG A 107 -19.12 0.53 -2.29
N ARG A 108 -18.19 1.16 -1.57
CA ARG A 108 -18.48 2.27 -0.64
C ARG A 108 -18.64 3.61 -1.35
N GLY A 109 -18.65 3.65 -2.68
CA GLY A 109 -18.92 4.84 -3.49
C GLY A 109 -17.69 5.70 -3.78
N PHE A 110 -16.47 5.24 -3.47
CA PHE A 110 -15.27 5.99 -3.84
C PHE A 110 -14.80 5.60 -5.24
N SER A 111 -14.41 6.57 -6.04
CA SER A 111 -13.55 6.29 -7.20
C SER A 111 -12.19 5.81 -6.70
N THR A 112 -11.67 4.74 -7.26
CA THR A 112 -10.40 4.13 -6.84
C THR A 112 -9.36 4.23 -7.94
N TYR A 113 -8.13 4.61 -7.58
CA TYR A 113 -6.96 4.63 -8.46
C TYR A 113 -5.88 3.74 -7.86
N LEU A 114 -5.58 2.61 -8.50
CA LEU A 114 -4.46 1.75 -8.11
C LEU A 114 -3.21 2.19 -8.87
N VAL A 115 -2.14 2.47 -8.12
CA VAL A 115 -0.90 3.00 -8.69
C VAL A 115 0.19 1.95 -8.65
N ASP A 116 0.78 1.68 -9.82
CA ASP A 116 2.13 1.12 -9.92
C ASP A 116 3.11 2.27 -10.04
N GLN A 117 4.01 2.38 -9.05
CA GLN A 117 5.00 3.46 -9.03
C GLN A 117 6.04 3.28 -10.15
N PRO A 118 6.75 4.36 -10.55
CA PRO A 118 7.83 4.26 -11.51
C PRO A 118 8.80 3.11 -11.21
N ARG A 119 9.16 2.37 -12.27
CA ARG A 119 10.09 1.23 -12.23
C ARG A 119 9.53 -0.01 -11.51
N ARG A 120 8.20 -0.18 -11.48
CA ARG A 120 7.51 -1.33 -10.85
C ARG A 120 6.28 -1.75 -11.68
N GLY A 121 6.00 -3.06 -11.75
CA GLY A 121 4.75 -3.57 -12.35
C GLY A 121 4.48 -3.02 -13.76
N GLY A 122 3.25 -2.53 -13.98
CA GLY A 122 2.81 -1.87 -15.21
C GLY A 122 3.57 -0.58 -15.56
N ALA A 123 4.32 -0.02 -14.61
CA ALA A 123 5.21 1.13 -14.77
C ALA A 123 6.70 0.73 -14.93
N GLY A 124 6.96 -0.46 -15.49
CA GLY A 124 8.30 -1.05 -15.59
C GLY A 124 9.28 -0.37 -16.57
N ARG A 125 8.85 0.60 -17.39
CA ARG A 125 9.73 1.27 -18.36
C ARG A 125 10.58 2.35 -17.68
N SER A 126 11.74 1.93 -17.20
CA SER A 126 12.70 2.75 -16.44
C SER A 126 13.58 3.62 -17.35
N MET A 127 13.94 4.83 -16.89
CA MET A 127 15.02 5.63 -17.50
C MET A 127 16.42 5.22 -17.02
N ALA A 128 16.50 4.40 -15.98
CA ALA A 128 17.74 3.91 -15.39
C ALA A 128 17.91 2.42 -15.65
N GLU A 129 19.09 2.04 -16.11
CA GLU A 129 19.45 0.64 -16.31
C GLU A 129 19.54 -0.11 -14.98
N THR A 130 19.17 -1.39 -14.99
CA THR A 130 19.38 -2.30 -13.87
C THR A 130 19.46 -3.75 -14.33
N THR A 131 19.89 -4.65 -13.44
CA THR A 131 19.84 -6.10 -13.65
C THR A 131 18.81 -6.71 -12.72
N VAL A 132 17.79 -7.35 -13.27
CA VAL A 132 16.78 -8.10 -12.48
C VAL A 132 17.22 -9.56 -12.37
N LYS A 133 17.29 -10.09 -11.14
CA LYS A 133 17.65 -11.49 -10.86
C LYS A 133 16.60 -12.14 -9.96
N PRO A 134 16.16 -13.38 -10.25
CA PRO A 134 15.43 -14.18 -9.27
C PRO A 134 16.26 -14.34 -8.00
N THR A 135 15.65 -14.10 -6.85
CA THR A 135 16.29 -14.23 -5.54
C THR A 135 15.41 -15.13 -4.68
N ALA A 136 16.01 -16.08 -3.96
CA ALA A 136 15.29 -16.90 -3.00
C ALA A 136 15.23 -16.18 -1.64
N ASP A 137 14.19 -15.38 -1.42
CA ASP A 137 14.01 -14.54 -0.24
C ASP A 137 12.60 -14.62 0.38
N GLU A 138 11.76 -15.56 -0.06
CA GLU A 138 10.37 -15.68 0.38
C GLU A 138 10.24 -15.84 1.91
N GLN A 139 11.14 -16.59 2.55
CA GLN A 139 11.12 -16.77 4.01
C GLN A 139 11.50 -15.49 4.78
N LEU A 140 12.37 -14.65 4.20
CA LEU A 140 12.65 -13.32 4.75
C LEU A 140 11.37 -12.49 4.72
N TRP A 141 10.65 -12.49 3.60
CA TRP A 141 9.41 -11.73 3.45
C TRP A 141 8.27 -12.26 4.33
N PHE A 142 8.14 -13.58 4.47
CA PHE A 142 7.18 -14.18 5.40
C PHE A 142 7.35 -13.65 6.84
N ASN A 143 8.61 -13.60 7.31
CA ASN A 143 8.94 -13.06 8.62
C ASN A 143 8.74 -11.53 8.66
N GLN A 144 9.26 -10.81 7.67
CA GLN A 144 9.20 -9.35 7.60
C GLN A 144 7.77 -8.83 7.56
N PHE A 145 6.86 -9.57 6.91
CA PHE A 145 5.45 -9.24 6.82
C PHE A 145 4.63 -9.70 8.02
N ARG A 146 5.29 -10.31 9.02
CA ARG A 146 4.73 -10.78 10.28
C ARG A 146 3.55 -11.75 10.08
N VAL A 147 3.64 -12.61 9.07
CA VAL A 147 2.74 -13.77 8.95
C VAL A 147 3.08 -14.82 10.01
N GLY A 148 4.37 -14.91 10.37
CA GLY A 148 4.87 -15.80 11.41
C GLY A 148 6.39 -15.75 11.51
N ILE A 149 6.96 -16.80 12.09
CA ILE A 149 8.39 -17.10 12.04
C ILE A 149 8.52 -18.40 11.26
N TRP A 150 8.96 -18.29 10.01
CA TRP A 150 9.04 -19.42 9.08
C TRP A 150 9.65 -20.67 9.73
N PRO A 151 9.01 -21.85 9.57
CA PRO A 151 7.83 -22.13 8.75
C PRO A 151 6.48 -21.95 9.48
N ASN A 152 6.49 -21.45 10.72
CA ASN A 152 5.32 -21.42 11.59
C ASN A 152 4.60 -20.07 11.49
N TYR A 153 3.28 -20.12 11.39
CA TYR A 153 2.42 -18.94 11.48
C TYR A 153 2.33 -18.46 12.94
N PHE A 154 2.14 -17.16 13.16
CA PHE A 154 1.78 -16.69 14.50
C PHE A 154 0.39 -17.21 14.91
N ASP A 155 0.20 -17.42 16.21
CA ASP A 155 -1.11 -17.75 16.75
C ASP A 155 -2.07 -16.57 16.58
N GLY A 156 -3.27 -16.85 16.07
CA GLY A 156 -4.30 -15.84 15.82
C GLY A 156 -4.02 -14.90 14.63
N VAL A 157 -2.97 -15.15 13.83
CA VAL A 157 -2.68 -14.30 12.66
C VAL A 157 -3.86 -14.26 11.69
N GLN A 158 -4.19 -13.08 11.18
CA GLN A 158 -5.28 -12.82 10.25
C GLN A 158 -4.86 -13.14 8.81
N PHE A 159 -4.26 -14.32 8.60
CA PHE A 159 -3.81 -14.78 7.30
C PHE A 159 -4.27 -16.22 7.06
N SER A 160 -4.72 -16.52 5.84
CA SER A 160 -5.21 -17.86 5.50
C SER A 160 -4.09 -18.90 5.59
N ARG A 161 -4.39 -20.06 6.20
CA ARG A 161 -3.46 -21.19 6.28
C ARG A 161 -3.58 -22.15 5.09
N ASP A 162 -4.40 -21.81 4.09
CA ASP A 162 -4.44 -22.53 2.82
C ASP A 162 -3.08 -22.38 2.11
N PRO A 163 -2.38 -23.47 1.74
CA PRO A 163 -1.13 -23.40 0.98
C PRO A 163 -1.23 -22.56 -0.30
N GLU A 164 -2.40 -22.52 -0.94
CA GLU A 164 -2.59 -21.71 -2.15
C GLU A 164 -2.58 -20.22 -1.84
N ALA A 165 -3.08 -19.79 -0.67
CA ALA A 165 -3.01 -18.38 -0.27
C ALA A 165 -1.57 -17.91 -0.13
N LEU A 166 -0.70 -18.73 0.46
CA LEU A 166 0.73 -18.44 0.54
C LEU A 166 1.40 -18.45 -0.85
N ASN A 167 0.99 -19.36 -1.74
CA ASN A 167 1.45 -19.37 -3.13
C ASN A 167 1.13 -18.07 -3.86
N GLN A 168 -0.12 -17.62 -3.77
CA GLN A 168 -0.57 -16.35 -4.35
C GLN A 168 0.14 -15.15 -3.72
N TYR A 169 0.40 -15.21 -2.41
CA TYR A 169 1.07 -14.13 -1.69
C TYR A 169 2.49 -13.86 -2.20
N PHE A 170 3.28 -14.91 -2.45
CA PHE A 170 4.61 -14.75 -3.05
C PHE A 170 4.55 -14.34 -4.52
N ARG A 171 3.54 -14.80 -5.28
CA ARG A 171 3.32 -14.39 -6.68
C ARG A 171 2.83 -12.95 -6.83
N ALA A 172 2.35 -12.32 -5.76
CA ALA A 172 2.00 -10.90 -5.75
C ALA A 172 3.24 -9.97 -5.64
N MET A 173 4.44 -10.54 -5.50
CA MET A 173 5.68 -9.77 -5.49
C MET A 173 6.19 -9.51 -6.91
N THR A 174 6.78 -8.34 -7.13
CA THR A 174 7.43 -7.97 -8.40
C THR A 174 8.70 -7.16 -8.16
N PRO A 175 9.77 -7.35 -8.96
CA PRO A 175 11.01 -6.61 -8.79
C PRO A 175 10.89 -5.15 -9.22
N ASN A 176 11.87 -4.35 -8.78
CA ASN A 176 12.16 -3.06 -9.39
C ASN A 176 12.84 -3.25 -10.76
N THR A 177 12.47 -2.46 -11.77
CA THR A 177 13.14 -2.39 -13.08
C THR A 177 14.13 -1.23 -13.19
N GLY A 178 14.46 -0.59 -12.07
CA GLY A 178 15.48 0.43 -11.90
C GLY A 178 15.67 0.74 -10.41
N PRO A 179 16.72 1.48 -10.00
CA PRO A 179 16.89 1.83 -8.59
C PRO A 179 15.67 2.57 -8.02
N PHE A 180 15.35 2.35 -6.74
CA PHE A 180 14.35 3.18 -6.06
C PHE A 180 14.88 4.60 -5.95
N ASP A 181 14.05 5.58 -6.32
CA ASP A 181 14.37 6.99 -6.23
C ASP A 181 13.15 7.73 -5.69
N MET A 182 13.35 8.38 -4.55
CA MET A 182 12.29 9.03 -3.78
C MET A 182 11.61 10.16 -4.56
N ASP A 183 12.38 10.93 -5.32
CA ASP A 183 11.85 12.06 -6.08
C ASP A 183 11.14 11.59 -7.33
N VAL A 184 11.70 10.62 -8.06
CA VAL A 184 11.05 10.05 -9.25
C VAL A 184 9.66 9.53 -8.90
N VAL A 185 9.54 8.73 -7.84
CA VAL A 185 8.25 8.11 -7.50
C VAL A 185 7.26 9.13 -6.93
N SER A 186 7.68 10.03 -6.03
CA SER A 186 6.78 11.03 -5.45
C SER A 186 6.35 12.12 -6.44
N ASN A 187 7.19 12.47 -7.41
CA ASN A 187 6.84 13.38 -8.49
C ASN A 187 5.76 12.79 -9.40
N ALA A 188 5.87 11.51 -9.76
CA ALA A 188 4.87 10.85 -10.61
C ALA A 188 3.49 10.80 -9.93
N VAL A 189 3.43 10.50 -8.63
CA VAL A 189 2.16 10.51 -7.88
C VAL A 189 1.65 11.94 -7.64
N ALA A 190 2.52 12.93 -7.46
CA ALA A 190 2.10 14.34 -7.43
C ALA A 190 1.46 14.76 -8.77
N LYS A 191 2.02 14.32 -9.91
CA LYS A 191 1.41 14.52 -11.25
C LYS A 191 0.09 13.79 -11.42
N LEU A 192 -0.10 12.63 -10.78
CA LEU A 192 -1.42 11.98 -10.74
C LEU A 192 -2.45 12.88 -10.05
N PHE A 193 -2.13 13.43 -8.88
CA PHE A 193 -3.00 14.35 -8.16
C PHE A 193 -3.25 15.68 -8.90
N GLU A 194 -2.27 16.20 -9.64
CA GLU A 194 -2.50 17.34 -10.55
C GLU A 194 -3.53 17.00 -11.64
N LYS A 195 -3.50 15.77 -12.18
CA LYS A 195 -4.39 15.32 -13.25
C LYS A 195 -5.81 15.03 -12.77
N ILE A 196 -5.97 14.36 -11.63
CA ILE A 196 -7.27 13.89 -11.13
C ILE A 196 -7.95 14.89 -10.18
N GLY A 197 -7.19 15.88 -9.70
CA GLY A 197 -7.68 16.85 -8.73
C GLY A 197 -7.59 16.36 -7.28
N PRO A 198 -8.30 17.04 -6.34
CA PRO A 198 -8.28 16.72 -4.93
C PRO A 198 -8.65 15.26 -4.62
N GLY A 199 -7.90 14.57 -3.77
CA GLY A 199 -8.21 13.18 -3.39
C GLY A 199 -7.52 12.72 -2.11
N ILE A 200 -7.78 11.48 -1.73
CA ILE A 200 -7.24 10.84 -0.53
C ILE A 200 -6.11 9.89 -0.95
N LEU A 201 -4.97 9.93 -0.27
CA LEU A 201 -3.84 9.06 -0.57
C LEU A 201 -3.74 7.92 0.45
N PHE A 202 -3.87 6.69 0.00
CA PHE A 202 -3.57 5.50 0.76
C PHE A 202 -2.15 5.04 0.44
N THR A 203 -1.33 4.80 1.45
CA THR A 203 0.05 4.31 1.28
C THR A 203 0.31 3.08 2.11
N HIS A 204 1.27 2.26 1.68
CA HIS A 204 1.72 1.09 2.43
C HIS A 204 3.24 1.01 2.51
N SER A 205 3.78 0.71 3.71
CA SER A 205 5.19 0.34 3.88
C SER A 205 6.17 1.40 3.34
N GLN A 206 7.04 1.03 2.39
CA GLN A 206 7.93 1.96 1.68
C GLN A 206 7.17 3.14 1.05
N GLY A 207 5.91 2.97 0.64
CA GLY A 207 5.07 4.03 0.07
C GLY A 207 4.73 5.16 1.05
N GLY A 208 4.91 4.95 2.36
CA GLY A 208 4.72 5.99 3.38
C GLY A 208 5.63 7.21 3.15
N GLY A 209 6.94 6.96 3.09
CA GLY A 209 7.97 7.98 2.84
C GLY A 209 7.69 8.92 1.66
N PRO A 210 7.60 8.40 0.42
CA PRO A 210 7.29 9.22 -0.74
C PRO A 210 5.86 9.77 -0.69
N GLY A 211 4.93 9.14 0.03
CA GLY A 211 3.60 9.70 0.29
C GLY A 211 3.63 11.03 1.05
N TRP A 212 4.49 11.15 2.07
CA TRP A 212 4.72 12.42 2.77
C TRP A 212 5.22 13.50 1.80
N LEU A 213 6.18 13.14 0.94
CA LEU A 213 6.73 14.07 -0.05
C LEU A 213 5.72 14.44 -1.13
N THR A 214 4.86 13.52 -1.55
CA THR A 214 3.77 13.83 -2.49
C THR A 214 2.82 14.87 -1.91
N ALA A 215 2.45 14.77 -0.63
CA ALA A 215 1.62 15.79 0.04
C ALA A 215 2.34 17.14 0.23
N ILE A 216 3.67 17.13 0.39
CA ILE A 216 4.50 18.35 0.38
C ILE A 216 4.54 19.01 -1.01
N LYS A 217 4.50 18.19 -2.07
CA LYS A 217 4.57 18.61 -3.48
C LYS A 217 3.20 19.01 -4.07
N SER A 218 2.09 18.54 -3.50
CA SER A 218 0.74 18.73 -4.06
C SER A 218 -0.30 19.08 -3.01
N ASP A 219 -0.93 20.25 -3.16
CA ASP A 219 -2.07 20.73 -2.35
C ASP A 219 -3.38 19.95 -2.60
N LYS A 220 -3.36 19.03 -3.56
CA LYS A 220 -4.50 18.20 -3.95
C LYS A 220 -4.62 16.93 -3.10
N VAL A 221 -3.58 16.54 -2.37
CA VAL A 221 -3.74 15.51 -1.33
C VAL A 221 -4.58 16.12 -0.20
N LYS A 222 -5.74 15.52 0.10
CA LYS A 222 -6.67 16.01 1.13
C LYS A 222 -6.61 15.23 2.43
N ALA A 223 -6.08 14.02 2.40
CA ALA A 223 -5.77 13.22 3.58
C ALA A 223 -4.79 12.11 3.21
N ILE A 224 -4.13 11.55 4.22
CA ILE A 224 -3.34 10.33 4.08
C ILE A 224 -3.85 9.25 5.03
N VAL A 225 -4.03 8.05 4.50
CA VAL A 225 -4.24 6.82 5.28
C VAL A 225 -3.03 5.92 5.01
N ALA A 226 -2.13 5.82 5.99
CA ALA A 226 -0.90 5.04 5.84
C ALA A 226 -0.99 3.72 6.61
N PHE A 227 -0.69 2.62 5.93
CA PHE A 227 -0.59 1.30 6.54
C PHE A 227 0.88 0.96 6.72
N GLU A 228 1.29 0.84 7.97
CA GLU A 228 2.63 0.42 8.38
C GLU A 228 3.78 1.13 7.66
N PRO A 229 3.84 2.47 7.63
CA PRO A 229 4.92 3.20 6.96
C PRO A 229 6.29 2.73 7.49
N GLY A 230 7.16 2.35 6.57
CA GLY A 230 8.37 1.59 6.89
C GLY A 230 9.63 2.42 7.14
N SER A 231 9.68 3.65 6.61
CA SER A 231 10.84 4.53 6.72
C SER A 231 10.53 5.96 6.24
N SER A 232 11.55 6.82 6.23
CA SER A 232 11.51 8.16 5.64
C SER A 232 10.47 9.10 6.24
N PHE A 233 10.23 8.98 7.55
CA PHE A 233 9.46 9.94 8.33
C PHE A 233 10.16 11.30 8.30
N VAL A 234 9.50 12.32 7.78
CA VAL A 234 10.07 13.67 7.62
C VAL A 234 9.86 14.50 8.88
N PHE A 235 10.90 15.18 9.38
CA PHE A 235 10.83 16.08 10.53
C PHE A 235 11.36 17.45 10.13
N PRO A 236 10.95 18.55 10.80
CA PRO A 236 11.62 19.83 10.63
C PRO A 236 13.12 19.68 10.87
N ALA A 237 13.93 20.34 10.05
CA ALA A 237 15.37 20.40 10.27
C ALA A 237 15.66 20.89 11.71
N GLY A 238 16.47 20.13 12.46
CA GLY A 238 16.75 20.39 13.88
C GLY A 238 15.82 19.71 14.89
N GLU A 239 14.72 19.10 14.43
CA GLU A 239 13.77 18.34 15.27
C GLU A 239 13.76 16.83 14.93
N VAL A 240 14.74 16.36 14.15
CA VAL A 240 14.89 14.93 13.84
C VAL A 240 15.25 14.17 15.13
N PRO A 241 14.50 13.13 15.52
CA PRO A 241 14.84 12.33 16.70
C PRO A 241 16.13 11.53 16.47
N ALA A 242 16.69 10.99 17.56
CA ALA A 242 17.87 10.13 17.47
C ALA A 242 17.60 8.88 16.60
N ASP A 243 18.64 8.44 15.90
CA ASP A 243 18.63 7.18 15.14
C ASP A 243 18.19 6.00 16.03
N MET A 244 17.28 5.17 15.51
CA MET A 244 16.70 4.05 16.24
C MET A 244 17.24 2.72 15.72
N PRO A 245 18.23 2.11 16.39
CA PRO A 245 18.74 0.80 16.00
C PRO A 245 17.73 -0.31 16.28
N SER A 246 17.73 -1.32 15.41
CA SER A 246 17.02 -2.59 15.56
C SER A 246 17.92 -3.76 15.16
N ALA A 247 17.47 -4.98 15.41
CA ALA A 247 18.14 -6.20 14.96
C ALA A 247 18.17 -6.38 13.42
N PHE A 248 17.45 -5.58 12.65
CA PHE A 248 17.45 -5.62 11.18
C PHE A 248 18.24 -4.45 10.57
N ASP A 249 17.92 -3.23 10.99
CA ASP A 249 18.48 -1.99 10.47
C ASP A 249 18.46 -0.86 11.51
N THR A 250 19.02 0.29 11.14
CA THR A 250 18.88 1.53 11.92
C THR A 250 17.92 2.47 11.22
N LEU A 251 16.75 2.69 11.82
CA LEU A 251 15.75 3.62 11.31
C LEU A 251 16.14 5.06 11.63
N LYS A 252 16.07 5.93 10.62
CA LYS A 252 16.38 7.36 10.73
C LYS A 252 15.20 8.22 10.27
N GLY A 253 15.01 9.35 10.93
CA GLY A 253 14.16 10.42 10.42
C GLY A 253 14.86 11.20 9.29
N VAL A 254 14.08 11.92 8.50
CA VAL A 254 14.57 12.71 7.35
C VAL A 254 14.32 14.18 7.63
N PRO A 255 15.36 15.05 7.71
CA PRO A 255 15.14 16.47 7.87
C PRO A 255 14.55 17.08 6.60
N VAL A 256 13.56 17.95 6.76
CA VAL A 256 13.01 18.79 5.69
C VAL A 256 12.93 20.26 6.14
N PRO A 257 12.93 21.24 5.23
CA PRO A 257 12.66 22.64 5.58
C PRO A 257 11.32 22.78 6.32
N MET A 258 11.24 23.72 7.27
CA MET A 258 10.01 23.95 8.03
C MET A 258 8.82 24.25 7.11
N ASP A 259 9.03 25.05 6.06
CA ASP A 259 7.99 25.41 5.08
C ASP A 259 7.41 24.21 4.33
N ASP A 260 8.19 23.14 4.17
CA ASP A 260 7.71 21.87 3.63
C ASP A 260 7.00 21.06 4.71
N PHE A 261 7.58 20.95 5.91
CA PHE A 261 6.99 20.20 7.01
C PHE A 261 5.58 20.71 7.36
N VAL A 262 5.38 22.02 7.44
CA VAL A 262 4.08 22.62 7.80
C VAL A 262 2.97 22.34 6.78
N LYS A 263 3.28 21.84 5.57
CA LYS A 263 2.24 21.40 4.62
C LYS A 263 1.53 20.14 5.10
N LEU A 264 2.25 19.26 5.82
CA LEU A 264 1.68 18.05 6.41
C LEU A 264 0.74 18.35 7.58
N THR A 265 0.84 19.52 8.19
CA THR A 265 -0.09 19.95 9.25
C THR A 265 -1.44 20.42 8.71
N LYS A 266 -1.59 20.54 7.38
CA LYS A 266 -2.81 21.06 6.73
C LYS A 266 -3.81 20.00 6.32
N ILE A 267 -3.47 18.72 6.48
CA ILE A 267 -4.32 17.59 6.12
C ILE A 267 -4.43 16.62 7.30
N PRO A 268 -5.59 15.97 7.48
CA PRO A 268 -5.70 14.88 8.44
C PRO A 268 -4.93 13.64 7.95
N ILE A 269 -4.24 12.98 8.87
CA ILE A 269 -3.45 11.77 8.59
C ILE A 269 -3.78 10.70 9.64
N VAL A 270 -4.03 9.47 9.19
CA VAL A 270 -4.10 8.31 10.07
C VAL A 270 -3.09 7.26 9.66
N ILE A 271 -2.39 6.69 10.65
CA ILE A 271 -1.42 5.62 10.48
C ILE A 271 -1.91 4.38 11.22
N TYR A 272 -1.96 3.23 10.55
CA TYR A 272 -2.32 1.95 11.14
C TYR A 272 -1.10 1.03 11.23
N TYR A 273 -0.89 0.42 12.40
CA TYR A 273 0.03 -0.71 12.60
C TYR A 273 -0.73 -1.91 13.15
N GLY A 274 -0.41 -3.08 12.62
CA GLY A 274 -0.97 -4.38 12.99
C GLY A 274 -0.41 -4.93 14.29
N ASP A 275 -0.45 -6.25 14.41
CA ASP A 275 -0.08 -6.99 15.62
C ASP A 275 1.32 -7.64 15.47
N ASN A 276 1.72 -8.41 16.49
CA ASN A 276 2.99 -9.13 16.58
C ASN A 276 4.24 -8.22 16.52
N ILE A 277 4.06 -6.95 16.87
CA ILE A 277 5.12 -5.97 17.07
C ILE A 277 5.50 -5.99 18.56
N PRO A 278 6.77 -6.30 18.90
CA PRO A 278 7.19 -6.36 20.29
C PRO A 278 7.30 -4.96 20.87
N ASP A 279 6.98 -4.84 22.15
CA ASP A 279 7.09 -3.65 22.98
C ASP A 279 8.52 -3.39 23.47
N GLN A 280 9.37 -4.41 23.51
CA GLN A 280 10.78 -4.33 23.86
C GLN A 280 11.71 -4.83 22.75
N PRO A 281 12.98 -4.42 22.72
CA PRO A 281 13.95 -4.94 21.75
C PRO A 281 14.02 -6.46 21.74
N THR A 282 14.07 -7.05 20.55
CA THR A 282 14.23 -8.50 20.37
C THR A 282 15.35 -8.79 19.38
N THR A 283 15.88 -10.02 19.42
CA THR A 283 16.87 -10.49 18.44
C THR A 283 16.24 -10.90 17.11
N MET A 284 14.91 -10.92 16.99
CA MET A 284 14.20 -11.26 15.76
C MET A 284 14.14 -10.06 14.82
N PRO A 285 14.91 -10.05 13.71
CA PRO A 285 15.09 -8.85 12.91
C PRO A 285 13.77 -8.26 12.41
N ALA A 286 12.90 -9.09 11.84
CA ALA A 286 11.61 -8.66 11.33
C ALA A 286 10.75 -7.97 12.40
N GLN A 287 10.57 -8.60 13.57
CA GLN A 287 9.76 -8.06 14.65
C GLN A 287 10.38 -6.78 15.24
N ASP A 288 11.69 -6.79 15.49
CA ASP A 288 12.39 -5.64 16.07
C ASP A 288 12.41 -4.43 15.12
N SER A 289 12.45 -4.67 13.81
CA SER A 289 12.34 -3.63 12.79
C SER A 289 11.02 -2.87 12.89
N TRP A 290 9.90 -3.56 13.15
CA TRP A 290 8.58 -2.92 13.25
C TRP A 290 8.36 -2.22 14.57
N ARG A 291 9.01 -2.66 15.65
CA ARG A 291 9.01 -1.94 16.93
C ARG A 291 9.54 -0.52 16.76
N VAL A 292 10.70 -0.36 16.12
CA VAL A 292 11.28 0.98 15.91
C VAL A 292 10.46 1.82 14.93
N ARG A 293 9.79 1.21 13.95
CA ARG A 293 8.91 1.91 12.99
C ARG A 293 7.65 2.44 13.67
N LEU A 294 6.99 1.64 14.51
CA LEU A 294 5.86 2.08 15.32
C LEU A 294 6.27 3.18 16.30
N ALA A 295 7.42 3.05 16.97
CA ALA A 295 7.94 4.08 17.87
C ALA A 295 8.22 5.40 17.13
N MET A 296 8.88 5.34 15.98
CA MET A 296 9.16 6.50 15.13
C MET A 296 7.86 7.15 14.63
N ALA A 297 6.86 6.37 14.21
CA ALA A 297 5.57 6.90 13.78
C ALA A 297 4.86 7.68 14.90
N ARG A 298 4.96 7.24 16.17
CA ARG A 298 4.45 7.99 17.32
C ARG A 298 5.20 9.31 17.52
N LEU A 299 6.53 9.31 17.45
CA LEU A 299 7.31 10.55 17.53
C LEU A 299 6.98 11.50 16.37
N TRP A 300 6.79 10.96 15.17
CA TRP A 300 6.44 11.73 13.98
C TRP A 300 5.05 12.36 14.12
N ARG A 301 4.05 11.59 14.55
CA ARG A 301 2.72 12.11 14.92
C ARG A 301 2.84 13.26 15.92
N ASP A 302 3.62 13.08 16.98
CA ASP A 302 3.77 14.09 18.03
C ASP A 302 4.43 15.36 17.48
N ALA A 303 5.43 15.23 16.59
CA ALA A 303 6.05 16.36 15.92
C ALA A 303 5.05 17.11 15.02
N VAL A 304 4.28 16.41 14.19
CA VAL A 304 3.28 17.05 13.30
C VAL A 304 2.20 17.74 14.13
N ASN A 305 1.69 17.09 15.18
CA ASN A 305 0.63 17.64 16.04
C ASN A 305 1.13 18.82 16.88
N LYS A 306 2.38 18.80 17.35
CA LYS A 306 3.02 19.95 18.03
C LYS A 306 3.04 21.19 17.14
N HIS A 307 3.14 21.02 15.83
CA HIS A 307 3.09 22.09 14.82
C HIS A 307 1.68 22.37 14.28
N GLY A 308 0.64 21.90 14.99
CA GLY A 308 -0.77 22.19 14.70
C GLY A 308 -1.41 21.26 13.66
N GLY A 309 -0.81 20.11 13.39
CA GLY A 309 -1.39 19.09 12.52
C GLY A 309 -2.39 18.17 13.20
N ASP A 310 -2.96 17.25 12.42
CA ASP A 310 -4.00 16.30 12.83
C ASP A 310 -3.60 14.88 12.40
N VAL A 311 -2.69 14.28 13.17
CA VAL A 311 -2.19 12.93 12.95
C VAL A 311 -2.66 12.01 14.07
N THR A 312 -3.18 10.86 13.68
CA THR A 312 -3.50 9.74 14.59
C THR A 312 -2.65 8.52 14.23
N VAL A 313 -2.08 7.85 15.23
CA VAL A 313 -1.42 6.55 15.07
C VAL A 313 -2.25 5.52 15.84
N VAL A 314 -2.75 4.53 15.13
CA VAL A 314 -3.55 3.43 15.65
C VAL A 314 -2.72 2.16 15.59
N HIS A 315 -2.38 1.62 16.76
CA HIS A 315 -1.86 0.27 16.88
C HIS A 315 -3.06 -0.65 17.13
N LEU A 316 -3.43 -1.47 16.15
CA LEU A 316 -4.70 -2.22 16.12
C LEU A 316 -4.98 -3.04 17.41
N PRO A 317 -3.98 -3.70 18.04
CA PRO A 317 -4.20 -4.42 19.30
C PRO A 317 -4.64 -3.52 20.47
N GLU A 318 -4.28 -2.24 20.47
CA GLU A 318 -4.68 -1.26 21.50
C GLU A 318 -6.17 -0.93 21.44
N ILE A 319 -6.83 -1.18 20.30
CA ILE A 319 -8.28 -1.00 20.12
C ILE A 319 -9.03 -2.35 20.03
N GLY A 320 -8.38 -3.45 20.40
CA GLY A 320 -8.98 -4.78 20.47
C GLY A 320 -8.95 -5.59 19.18
N ILE A 321 -8.37 -5.07 18.10
CA ILE A 321 -8.24 -5.76 16.82
C ILE A 321 -6.87 -6.46 16.77
N ARG A 322 -6.87 -7.79 16.66
CA ARG A 322 -5.68 -8.62 16.88
C ARG A 322 -5.35 -9.52 15.70
N GLY A 323 -4.07 -9.86 15.60
CA GLY A 323 -3.52 -10.80 14.61
C GLY A 323 -3.22 -10.20 13.24
N ASN A 324 -3.44 -8.90 13.03
CA ASN A 324 -3.15 -8.28 11.74
C ASN A 324 -1.66 -8.33 11.40
N THR A 325 -1.37 -8.65 10.14
CA THR A 325 -0.03 -8.72 9.57
C THR A 325 0.45 -7.31 9.15
N HIS A 326 1.54 -7.27 8.38
CA HIS A 326 1.96 -6.05 7.67
C HIS A 326 0.96 -5.59 6.59
N PHE A 327 -0.01 -6.42 6.21
CA PHE A 327 -1.00 -6.13 5.16
C PHE A 327 -2.44 -6.16 5.72
N PRO A 328 -2.79 -5.27 6.68
CA PRO A 328 -4.10 -5.29 7.34
C PRO A 328 -5.28 -5.12 6.35
N PHE A 329 -5.04 -4.55 5.17
CA PHE A 329 -6.03 -4.37 4.10
C PHE A 329 -6.29 -5.62 3.24
N SER A 330 -5.48 -6.68 3.36
CA SER A 330 -5.70 -7.98 2.71
C SER A 330 -5.81 -9.16 3.67
N ASP A 331 -5.59 -8.93 4.96
CA ASP A 331 -5.84 -9.86 6.05
C ASP A 331 -7.31 -10.36 6.10
N LEU A 332 -7.55 -11.44 6.85
CA LEU A 332 -8.85 -12.09 6.99
C LEU A 332 -9.95 -11.15 7.50
N ASN A 333 -9.59 -10.19 8.36
CA ASN A 333 -10.48 -9.15 8.87
C ASN A 333 -10.38 -7.81 8.09
N ASN A 334 -9.93 -7.81 6.83
CA ASN A 334 -9.75 -6.56 6.08
C ASN A 334 -11.00 -5.67 5.97
N VAL A 335 -12.21 -6.24 6.02
CA VAL A 335 -13.46 -5.46 6.06
C VAL A 335 -13.57 -4.62 7.33
N GLU A 336 -13.15 -5.17 8.48
CA GLU A 336 -13.08 -4.43 9.76
C GLU A 336 -12.08 -3.28 9.68
N ILE A 337 -10.93 -3.51 9.03
CA ILE A 337 -9.93 -2.44 8.79
C ILE A 337 -10.50 -1.37 7.86
N ALA A 338 -11.23 -1.77 6.81
CA ALA A 338 -11.91 -0.81 5.93
C ALA A 338 -12.96 0.02 6.70
N ASP A 339 -13.63 -0.53 7.71
CA ASP A 339 -14.59 0.18 8.55
C ASP A 339 -13.95 1.24 9.44
N LEU A 340 -12.76 0.98 9.99
CA LEU A 340 -11.96 1.99 10.69
C LEU A 340 -11.62 3.15 9.75
N VAL A 341 -11.17 2.82 8.53
CA VAL A 341 -10.82 3.83 7.52
C VAL A 341 -12.05 4.64 7.12
N SER A 342 -13.20 4.01 6.85
CA SER A 342 -14.44 4.73 6.55
C SER A 342 -14.90 5.62 7.70
N THR A 343 -14.69 5.19 8.95
CA THR A 343 -15.00 6.02 10.13
C THR A 343 -14.12 7.27 10.17
N PHE A 344 -12.81 7.11 9.99
CA PHE A 344 -11.88 8.23 9.88
C PHE A 344 -12.29 9.20 8.75
N LEU A 345 -12.57 8.68 7.55
CA LEU A 345 -12.95 9.52 6.41
C LEU A 345 -14.23 10.32 6.69
N ARG A 346 -15.23 9.70 7.31
CA ARG A 346 -16.49 10.37 7.69
C ARG A 346 -16.28 11.44 8.76
N GLU A 347 -15.50 11.15 9.80
CA GLU A 347 -15.18 12.14 10.85
C GLU A 347 -14.45 13.36 10.30
N LYS A 348 -13.60 13.16 9.28
CA LYS A 348 -12.87 14.23 8.59
C LYS A 348 -13.67 14.87 7.43
N LYS A 349 -14.92 14.45 7.19
CA LYS A 349 -15.80 14.95 6.12
C LYS A 349 -15.19 14.76 4.71
N LEU A 350 -14.64 13.58 4.48
CA LEU A 350 -13.98 13.17 3.24
C LEU A 350 -14.75 12.09 2.47
N ASP A 351 -15.91 11.68 2.98
CA ASP A 351 -16.80 10.71 2.35
C ASP A 351 -18.09 11.38 1.82
#